data_AF-A0A382W3B9-F1
#
_entry.id   AF-A0A382W3B9-F1
#
_cell.length_a   1.000
_cell.length_b   1.000
_cell.length_c   1.000
_cell.angle_alpha   90.00
_cell.angle_beta   90.00
_cell.angle_gamma   90.00
#
_symmetry.space_group_name_H-M   'P 1'
#
loop_
_entity.id
_entity.type
_entity.pdbx_description
1 polymer ?
#
loop_
_entity_poly.entity_id
_entity_poly.type
_entity_poly.pdbx_seq_one_letter_code
_entity_poly.pdbx_strand_id
1 'polypeptide(L)'
;SSQISNSTNGIEPPRGFVSIKQSKDGILKQVVPEYEKFHKKYELLWDIKDNEGYLQLCAIMQKFVDQSISTNTHYDPSQFEGSKVPMKLFLMDLLKAYKYGIKTLYYHTTRDGASDDQNNNKSTDDDCEDGVCKL
;
A
#
# COMPACT_ATOMS: atom_id res chain seq x y z
N SER A 1 -16.33 -2.09 2.14
CA SER A 1 -16.86 -3.37 1.62
C SER A 1 -15.99 -4.55 2.01
N SER A 2 -14.68 -4.55 1.67
CA SER A 2 -13.74 -5.66 2.00
C SER A 2 -13.64 -5.99 3.49
N GLN A 3 -13.82 -4.99 4.37
CA GLN A 3 -13.88 -5.19 5.82
C GLN A 3 -15.05 -6.08 6.25
N ILE A 4 -16.20 -5.96 5.59
CA ILE A 4 -17.43 -6.68 5.95
C ILE A 4 -17.29 -8.17 5.63
N SER A 5 -16.68 -8.48 4.48
CA SER A 5 -16.47 -9.86 4.02
C SER A 5 -15.18 -10.49 4.54
N ASN A 6 -14.41 -9.79 5.37
CA ASN A 6 -13.06 -10.15 5.74
C ASN A 6 -12.22 -10.59 4.52
N SER A 7 -12.04 -9.70 3.54
CA SER A 7 -11.22 -9.94 2.34
C SER A 7 -10.07 -8.94 2.23
N THR A 8 -9.05 -9.28 1.43
CA THR A 8 -8.03 -8.31 1.02
C THR A 8 -8.66 -7.23 0.13
N ASN A 9 -8.02 -6.06 0.06
CA ASN A 9 -8.61 -4.90 -0.59
C ASN A 9 -8.43 -4.97 -2.12
N GLY A 10 -9.46 -5.41 -2.84
CA GLY A 10 -9.44 -5.43 -4.30
C GLY A 10 -8.32 -6.32 -4.84
N ILE A 11 -7.47 -5.75 -5.70
CA ILE A 11 -6.31 -6.45 -6.30
C ILE A 11 -5.00 -6.19 -5.54
N GLU A 12 -5.05 -5.43 -4.44
CA GLU A 12 -3.85 -5.01 -3.74
C GLU A 12 -3.34 -6.10 -2.80
N PRO A 13 -2.01 -6.33 -2.76
CA PRO A 13 -1.41 -7.20 -1.76
C PRO A 13 -1.58 -6.57 -0.36
N PRO A 14 -1.79 -7.37 0.69
CA PRO A 14 -1.89 -6.86 2.05
C PRO A 14 -0.55 -6.25 2.50
N ARG A 15 -0.60 -5.11 3.21
CA ARG A 15 0.62 -4.46 3.76
C ARG A 15 1.27 -5.27 4.88
N GLY A 16 0.45 -5.97 5.65
CA GLY A 16 0.84 -6.84 6.75
C GLY A 16 -0.28 -7.84 7.05
N PHE A 17 0.03 -8.84 7.88
CA PHE A 17 -0.95 -9.88 8.24
C PHE A 17 -2.09 -9.35 9.11
N VAL A 18 -1.85 -8.27 9.85
CA VAL A 18 -2.85 -7.55 10.63
C VAL A 18 -2.91 -6.13 10.11
N SER A 19 -4.08 -5.74 9.60
CA SER A 19 -4.36 -4.36 9.21
C SER A 19 -5.03 -3.62 10.36
N ILE A 20 -4.48 -2.46 10.72
CA ILE A 20 -5.08 -1.56 11.70
C ILE A 20 -5.87 -0.50 10.95
N LYS A 21 -7.17 -0.39 11.24
CA LYS A 21 -8.06 0.60 10.63
C LYS A 21 -8.76 1.39 11.72
N GLN A 22 -8.76 2.71 11.58
CA GLN A 22 -9.46 3.59 12.51
C GLN A 22 -10.95 3.67 12.12
N SER A 23 -11.83 3.50 13.10
CA SER A 23 -13.28 3.67 13.00
C SER A 23 -13.76 4.72 14.01
N LYS A 24 -15.00 5.19 13.87
CA LYS A 24 -15.65 6.07 14.86
C LYS A 24 -15.71 5.43 16.25
N ASP A 25 -15.86 4.10 16.29
CA ASP A 25 -15.99 3.32 17.53
C ASP A 25 -14.64 2.80 18.07
N GLY A 26 -13.51 3.23 17.48
CA GLY A 26 -12.16 2.88 17.91
C GLY A 26 -11.30 2.19 16.86
N ILE A 27 -10.24 1.51 17.32
CA ILE A 27 -9.26 0.84 16.46
C ILE A 27 -9.74 -0.57 16.13
N LEU A 28 -9.95 -0.86 14.85
CA LEU A 28 -10.30 -2.18 14.35
C LEU A 28 -9.05 -2.87 13.80
N LYS A 29 -8.73 -4.04 14.37
CA LYS A 29 -7.65 -4.90 13.88
C LYS A 29 -8.26 -6.03 13.06
N GLN A 30 -7.87 -6.13 11.79
CA GLN A 30 -8.35 -7.14 10.86
C GLN A 30 -7.19 -8.04 10.43
N VAL A 31 -7.31 -9.35 10.64
CA VAL A 31 -6.32 -10.34 10.19
C VAL A 31 -6.65 -10.77 8.77
N VAL A 32 -5.62 -11.03 7.95
CA VAL A 32 -5.82 -11.59 6.60
C VAL A 32 -6.56 -12.94 6.63
N PRO A 33 -7.32 -13.28 5.58
CA PRO A 33 -8.13 -14.51 5.57
C PRO A 33 -7.26 -15.77 5.66
N GLU A 34 -7.74 -16.79 6.37
CA GLU A 34 -7.08 -18.11 6.49
C GLU A 34 -5.58 -18.03 6.88
N TYR A 35 -5.20 -17.06 7.72
CA TYR A 35 -3.82 -16.79 8.11
C TYR A 35 -3.05 -18.04 8.57
N GLU A 36 -3.62 -18.86 9.47
CA GLU A 36 -2.95 -20.05 10.00
C GLU A 36 -2.46 -21.00 8.90
N LYS A 37 -3.24 -21.13 7.83
CA LYS A 37 -2.97 -22.03 6.71
C LYS A 37 -2.13 -21.39 5.61
N PHE A 38 -2.30 -20.10 5.36
CA PHE A 38 -1.74 -19.42 4.18
C PHE A 38 -0.72 -18.32 4.48
N HIS A 39 -0.32 -18.09 5.74
CA HIS A 39 0.66 -17.06 6.08
C HIS A 39 1.96 -17.13 5.26
N LYS A 40 2.45 -18.35 4.93
CA LYS A 40 3.65 -18.54 4.09
C LYS A 40 3.42 -18.39 2.58
N LYS A 41 2.15 -18.29 2.15
CA LYS A 41 1.76 -18.15 0.74
C LYS A 41 1.38 -16.71 0.39
N TYR A 42 1.09 -15.87 1.37
CA TYR A 42 0.88 -14.45 1.16
C TYR A 42 2.21 -13.78 0.84
N GLU A 43 2.20 -12.98 -0.22
CA GLU A 43 3.25 -12.00 -0.50
C GLU A 43 2.75 -10.65 0.02
N LEU A 44 3.45 -10.09 1.00
CA LEU A 44 3.08 -8.78 1.54
C LEU A 44 3.60 -7.69 0.61
N LEU A 45 2.96 -6.51 0.67
CA LEU A 45 3.28 -5.38 -0.20
C LEU A 45 4.78 -5.05 -0.23
N TRP A 46 5.43 -5.05 0.93
CA TRP A 46 6.83 -4.67 1.08
C TRP A 46 7.83 -5.83 0.92
N ASP A 47 7.33 -7.06 0.75
CA ASP A 47 8.15 -8.22 0.37
C ASP A 47 8.35 -8.29 -1.15
N ILE A 48 7.49 -7.60 -1.91
CA ILE A 48 7.59 -7.48 -3.37
C ILE A 48 8.82 -6.65 -3.72
N LYS A 49 9.67 -7.20 -4.58
CA LYS A 49 10.94 -6.58 -4.99
C LYS A 49 10.77 -5.31 -5.82
N ASP A 50 9.85 -5.32 -6.79
CA ASP A 50 9.63 -4.21 -7.71
C ASP A 50 8.19 -4.20 -8.26
N ASN A 51 7.82 -3.12 -8.95
CA ASN A 51 6.47 -2.95 -9.50
C ASN A 51 6.21 -3.81 -10.75
N GLU A 52 7.20 -4.48 -11.34
CA GLU A 52 7.05 -5.05 -12.69
C GLU A 52 6.04 -6.18 -12.74
N GLY A 53 6.10 -7.13 -11.80
CA GLY A 53 5.15 -8.23 -11.74
C GLY A 53 3.72 -7.74 -11.52
N TYR A 54 3.53 -6.79 -10.60
CA TYR A 54 2.22 -6.20 -10.31
C TYR A 54 1.65 -5.43 -11.53
N LEU A 55 2.48 -4.62 -12.21
CA LEU A 55 2.06 -3.89 -13.42
C LEU A 55 1.68 -4.85 -14.56
N GLN A 56 2.40 -5.96 -14.73
CA GLN A 56 2.04 -6.99 -15.71
C GLN A 56 0.69 -7.64 -15.39
N LEU A 57 0.42 -7.97 -14.12
CA LEU A 57 -0.87 -8.50 -13.69
C LEU A 57 -2.00 -7.49 -13.96
N CYS A 58 -1.80 -6.22 -13.61
CA CYS A 58 -2.76 -5.16 -13.90
C CYS A 58 -3.03 -5.03 -15.40
N ALA A 59 -2.01 -5.12 -16.25
CA ALA A 59 -2.17 -5.07 -17.69
C ALA A 59 -2.95 -6.27 -18.25
N ILE A 60 -2.70 -7.47 -17.73
CA ILE A 60 -3.47 -8.68 -18.09
C ILE A 60 -4.94 -8.51 -17.73
N MET A 61 -5.23 -7.99 -16.54
CA MET A 61 -6.62 -7.66 -16.13
C MET A 61 -7.22 -6.60 -17.04
N GLN A 62 -6.46 -5.54 -17.37
CA GLN A 62 -6.91 -4.40 -18.17
C GLN A 62 -7.39 -4.80 -19.57
N LYS A 63 -6.90 -5.92 -20.11
CA LYS A 63 -7.39 -6.53 -21.36
C LYS A 63 -8.90 -6.83 -21.35
N PHE A 64 -9.45 -7.16 -20.18
CA PHE A 64 -10.84 -7.58 -20.01
C PHE A 64 -11.68 -6.58 -19.20
N VAL A 65 -11.07 -5.51 -18.69
CA VAL A 65 -11.75 -4.44 -17.96
C VAL A 65 -12.15 -3.32 -18.90
N ASP A 66 -13.45 -3.09 -19.03
CA ASP A 66 -14.03 -2.07 -19.91
C ASP A 66 -13.53 -0.66 -19.57
N GLN A 67 -13.54 -0.33 -18.28
CA GLN A 67 -13.06 0.94 -17.73
C GLN A 67 -11.57 0.88 -17.41
N SER A 68 -11.15 1.36 -16.24
CA SER A 68 -9.75 1.38 -15.80
C SER A 68 -9.61 0.65 -14.47
N ILE A 69 -8.36 0.42 -14.08
CA ILE A 69 -7.97 -0.17 -12.80
C ILE A 69 -7.26 0.89 -11.96
N SER A 70 -7.53 0.93 -10.66
CA SER A 70 -6.82 1.76 -9.68
C SER A 70 -5.42 1.19 -9.38
N THR A 71 -4.58 1.08 -10.42
CA THR A 71 -3.24 0.52 -10.35
C THR A 71 -2.31 1.42 -9.55
N ASN A 72 -1.68 0.88 -8.50
CA ASN A 72 -0.74 1.62 -7.66
C ASN A 72 0.71 1.37 -8.07
N THR A 73 1.62 2.19 -7.53
CA THR A 73 3.07 1.95 -7.59
C THR A 73 3.66 2.10 -6.20
N HIS A 74 4.62 1.24 -5.87
CA HIS A 74 5.17 1.13 -4.53
C HIS A 74 6.69 1.24 -4.56
N TYR A 75 7.24 1.98 -3.60
CA TYR A 75 8.68 2.19 -3.51
C TYR A 75 9.11 2.21 -2.06
N ASP A 76 10.10 1.40 -1.73
CA ASP A 76 10.74 1.38 -0.42
C ASP A 76 12.09 2.10 -0.51
N PRO A 77 12.24 3.32 0.05
CA PRO A 77 13.49 4.06 0.00
C PRO A 77 14.67 3.31 0.62
N SER A 78 14.42 2.44 1.61
CA SER A 78 15.47 1.69 2.30
C SER A 78 16.23 0.69 1.41
N GLN A 79 15.65 0.33 0.26
CA GLN A 79 16.27 -0.55 -0.72
C GLN A 79 17.26 0.17 -1.66
N PHE A 80 17.35 1.50 -1.57
CA PHE A 80 18.18 2.32 -2.44
C PHE A 80 19.28 3.05 -1.67
N GLU A 81 20.39 3.28 -2.35
CA GLU A 81 21.53 4.00 -1.78
C GLU A 81 21.12 5.42 -1.33
N GLY A 82 21.48 5.78 -0.10
CA GLY A 82 21.15 7.08 0.48
C GLY A 82 19.66 7.27 0.80
N SER A 83 18.88 6.19 0.90
CA SER A 83 17.45 6.22 1.22
C SER A 83 16.62 7.09 0.26
N LYS A 84 17.04 7.14 -1.00
CA LYS A 84 16.42 7.97 -2.04
C LYS A 84 16.11 7.13 -3.26
N VAL A 85 14.83 7.11 -3.64
CA VAL A 85 14.40 6.41 -4.84
C VAL A 85 14.81 7.23 -6.07
N PRO A 86 15.53 6.65 -7.04
CA PRO A 86 16.01 7.39 -8.20
C PRO A 86 14.87 7.76 -9.15
N MET A 87 14.81 9.02 -9.60
CA MET A 87 13.81 9.49 -10.57
C MET A 87 13.74 8.64 -11.85
N LYS A 88 14.89 8.08 -12.27
CA LYS A 88 14.98 7.16 -13.41
C LYS A 88 14.05 5.97 -13.24
N LEU A 89 13.89 5.43 -12.03
CA LEU A 89 13.02 4.29 -11.77
C LEU A 89 11.55 4.65 -12.00
N PHE A 90 11.10 5.80 -11.46
CA PHE A 90 9.72 6.27 -11.65
C PHE A 90 9.35 6.44 -13.12
N LEU A 91 10.24 7.03 -13.91
CA LEU A 91 10.02 7.22 -15.34
C LEU A 91 10.01 5.88 -16.09
N MET A 92 10.86 4.94 -15.71
CA MET A 92 10.88 3.60 -16.31
C MET A 92 9.59 2.84 -16.02
N ASP A 93 9.10 2.88 -14.77
CA ASP A 93 7.85 2.21 -14.40
C ASP A 93 6.63 2.86 -15.06
N LEU A 94 6.62 4.19 -15.20
CA LEU A 94 5.60 4.91 -15.97
C LEU A 94 5.60 4.47 -17.45
N LEU A 95 6.77 4.39 -18.08
CA LEU A 95 6.90 3.92 -19.46
C LEU A 95 6.53 2.45 -19.62
N LYS A 96 6.82 1.59 -18.63
CA LYS A 96 6.36 0.20 -18.60
C LYS A 96 4.85 0.11 -18.52
N ALA A 97 4.22 0.89 -17.62
CA ALA A 97 2.77 0.94 -17.50
C ALA A 97 2.11 1.35 -18.82
N TYR A 98 2.65 2.38 -19.48
CA TYR A 98 2.20 2.80 -20.81
C TYR A 98 2.39 1.69 -21.86
N LYS A 99 3.57 1.07 -21.91
CA LYS A 99 3.88 -0.03 -22.84
C LYS A 99 2.93 -1.21 -22.69
N TYR A 100 2.52 -1.55 -21.46
CA TYR A 100 1.62 -2.67 -21.20
C TYR A 100 0.14 -2.33 -21.42
N GLY A 101 -0.20 -1.07 -21.68
CA GLY A 101 -1.59 -0.65 -21.92
C GLY A 101 -2.39 -0.40 -20.64
N ILE A 102 -1.73 -0.10 -19.53
CA ILE A 102 -2.40 0.32 -18.29
C ILE A 102 -3.01 1.71 -18.52
N LYS A 103 -4.31 1.85 -18.24
CA LYS A 103 -5.06 3.08 -18.54
C LYS A 103 -4.83 4.19 -17.50
N THR A 104 -4.71 3.85 -16.22
CA THR A 104 -4.49 4.84 -15.14
C THR A 104 -3.53 4.32 -14.08
N LEU A 105 -2.73 5.23 -13.52
CA LEU A 105 -2.00 5.02 -12.27
C LEU A 105 -2.68 5.86 -11.18
N TYR A 106 -2.87 5.29 -9.99
CA TYR A 106 -3.65 5.90 -8.93
C TYR A 106 -2.77 6.43 -7.80
N TYR A 107 -2.39 5.59 -6.83
CA TYR A 107 -1.50 6.01 -5.75
C TYR A 107 -0.06 5.62 -6.01
N HIS A 108 0.82 6.54 -5.62
CA HIS A 108 2.24 6.28 -5.40
C HIS A 108 2.44 6.12 -3.89
N THR A 109 2.85 4.92 -3.47
CA THR A 109 3.08 4.62 -2.05
C THR A 109 4.56 4.52 -1.78
N THR A 110 5.08 5.42 -0.95
CA THR A 110 6.44 5.35 -0.44
C THR A 110 6.44 4.79 0.97
N ARG A 111 7.28 3.80 1.25
CA ARG A 111 7.42 3.26 2.61
C ARG A 111 8.01 4.34 3.53
N ASP A 112 7.31 4.63 4.62
CA ASP A 112 7.70 5.62 5.62
C ASP A 112 8.57 5.04 6.75
N GLY A 113 8.76 3.71 6.77
CA GLY A 113 9.52 3.01 7.80
C GLY A 113 8.78 2.88 9.13
N ALA A 114 7.50 3.27 9.20
CA ALA A 114 6.68 2.98 10.36
C ALA A 114 6.32 1.48 10.34
N SER A 115 6.76 0.73 11.36
CA SER A 115 6.12 -0.55 11.66
C SER A 115 4.66 -0.26 12.05
N ASP A 116 3.71 -1.05 11.55
CA ASP A 116 2.31 -1.02 11.98
C ASP A 116 2.13 -1.31 13.50
N ASP A 117 3.23 -1.57 14.22
CA ASP A 117 3.34 -1.38 15.66
C ASP A 117 3.29 0.12 16.01
N GLN A 118 2.10 0.72 15.87
CA GLN A 118 1.73 1.80 16.77
C GLN A 118 1.63 1.22 18.18
N ASN A 119 2.80 1.03 18.82
CA ASN A 119 2.88 0.87 20.26
C ASN A 119 2.19 2.09 20.86
N ASN A 120 1.07 1.84 21.54
CA ASN A 120 0.25 2.76 22.30
C ASN A 120 1.04 3.42 23.46
N ASN A 121 2.11 4.15 23.18
CA ASN A 121 2.91 4.91 24.15
C ASN A 121 3.63 6.08 23.46
N LYS A 122 2.91 6.88 22.67
CA LYS A 122 3.19 8.32 22.64
C LYS A 122 2.12 8.97 23.50
N SER A 123 2.61 9.52 24.59
CA SER A 123 1.89 10.27 25.60
C SER A 123 0.88 11.21 24.95
N THR A 124 -0.32 11.20 25.52
CA THR A 124 -1.14 12.40 25.65
C THR A 124 -0.29 13.45 26.36
N ASP A 125 0.52 14.18 25.60
CA ASP A 125 1.08 15.45 26.04
C ASP A 125 0.34 16.54 25.26
N ASP A 126 -0.45 17.27 26.04
CA ASP A 126 -1.17 18.50 25.73
C ASP A 126 -0.41 19.42 24.77
N ASP A 127 -0.70 19.32 23.47
CA ASP A 127 -0.27 20.34 22.51
C ASP A 127 -1.30 20.49 21.39
N CYS A 128 -2.40 21.17 21.72
CA CYS A 128 -2.96 22.31 20.99
C CYS A 128 -4.41 22.55 21.44
N GLU A 129 -4.58 23.08 22.64
CA GLU A 129 -5.86 23.60 23.15
C GLU A 129 -5.91 25.13 23.03
N ASP A 130 -5.36 25.70 21.95
CA ASP A 130 -5.72 27.06 21.53
C ASP A 130 -5.42 27.31 20.04
N GLY A 131 -6.46 27.59 19.27
CA GLY A 131 -6.47 27.61 17.81
C GLY A 131 -5.81 28.84 17.18
N VAL A 132 -4.49 28.99 17.29
CA VAL A 132 -3.77 30.16 16.73
C VAL A 132 -2.54 29.81 15.86
N CYS A 133 -2.11 28.56 15.77
CA CYS A 133 -0.92 28.21 14.97
C CYS A 133 -1.27 27.49 13.65
N LYS A 134 -1.70 28.29 12.65
CA LYS A 134 -1.54 27.98 11.22
C LYS A 134 -1.03 29.23 10.49
N LEU A 135 0.21 29.17 10.04
CA LEU A 135 0.74 29.81 8.83
C LEU A 135 1.51 28.74 8.06
#